data_AF-A0A366FGR5-F1
#
_entry.id   AF-A0A366FGR5-F1
#
_cell.length_a   1.000
_cell.length_b   1.000
_cell.length_c   1.000
_cell.angle_alpha   90.00
_cell.angle_beta   90.00
_cell.angle_gamma   90.00
#
_symmetry.space_group_name_H-M   'P 1'
#
loop_
_entity.id
_entity.type
_entity.pdbx_description
1 polymer ?
#
loop_
_entity_poly.entity_id
_entity_poly.type
_entity_poly.pdbx_seq_one_letter_code
_entity_poly.pdbx_strand_id
1 'polypeptide(L)'
;MAEDQRAMTENFRGSMIPIQAQHREDEATALSALALLRDLPEHGLVRGQVGTILEALDEATALVEFSDDEGRAYAVVPCRDDALLVLRTVPRAA
;
A
#
# COMPACT_ATOMS: atom_id res chain seq x y z
N MET A 1 5.10 -6.12 53.36
CA MET A 1 5.47 -5.23 52.24
C MET A 1 6.16 -6.10 51.20
N ALA A 2 5.49 -7.02 50.51
CA ALA A 2 4.36 -6.85 49.60
C ALA A 2 4.69 -5.81 48.52
N GLU A 3 5.11 -6.33 47.35
CA GLU A 3 4.72 -5.95 45.98
C GLU A 3 5.91 -5.97 45.00
N ASP A 4 6.34 -7.18 44.64
CA ASP A 4 7.29 -7.48 43.55
C ASP A 4 6.56 -8.00 42.31
N GLN A 5 5.43 -7.38 41.94
CA GLN A 5 4.67 -7.82 40.76
C GLN A 5 3.72 -6.72 40.25
N ARG A 6 4.23 -5.60 39.70
CA ARG A 6 3.34 -4.64 38.99
C ARG A 6 3.97 -3.59 38.06
N ALA A 7 5.15 -3.83 37.51
CA ALA A 7 5.66 -3.01 36.40
C ALA A 7 6.02 -3.89 35.19
N MET A 8 5.03 -4.65 34.74
CA MET A 8 5.06 -5.45 33.50
C MET A 8 4.48 -4.67 32.30
N THR A 9 4.38 -3.34 32.39
CA THR A 9 3.69 -2.50 31.38
C THR A 9 4.36 -1.16 31.16
N GLU A 10 5.68 -1.08 31.02
CA GLU A 10 6.30 0.20 30.61
C GLU A 10 7.74 0.04 30.13
N ASN A 11 7.96 -0.69 29.04
CA ASN A 11 9.24 -0.62 28.31
C ASN A 11 9.14 -0.93 26.81
N PHE A 12 7.93 -0.91 26.23
CA PHE A 12 7.77 -0.91 24.77
C PHE A 12 7.93 0.52 24.22
N ARG A 13 9.12 1.10 24.41
CA ARG A 13 9.63 2.20 23.58
C ARG A 13 10.59 1.61 22.54
N GLY A 14 10.11 0.61 21.81
CA GLY A 14 10.64 0.35 20.48
C GLY A 14 10.26 1.58 19.66
N SER A 15 11.26 2.32 19.18
CA SER A 15 11.07 3.44 18.26
C SER A 15 10.07 3.03 17.19
N MET A 16 8.87 3.61 17.29
CA MET A 16 7.98 3.78 16.17
C MET A 16 8.73 4.72 15.22
N ILE A 17 9.60 4.14 14.38
CA ILE A 17 10.05 4.82 13.19
C ILE A 17 8.76 5.06 12.41
N PRO A 18 8.37 6.33 12.14
CA PRO A 18 7.28 6.53 11.22
C PRO A 18 7.71 5.90 9.90
N ILE A 19 6.94 4.92 9.42
CA ILE A 19 6.98 4.44 8.04
C ILE A 19 6.45 5.57 7.14
N GLN A 20 7.16 6.69 7.16
CA GLN A 20 7.11 7.67 6.10
C GLN A 20 8.17 7.18 5.11
N ALA A 21 7.69 6.37 4.17
CA ALA A 21 8.37 6.14 2.91
C ALA A 21 8.92 7.48 2.40
N GLN A 22 10.16 7.44 1.95
CA GLN A 22 10.93 8.61 1.61
C GLN A 22 10.38 9.22 0.32
N HIS A 23 9.38 10.10 0.47
CA HIS A 23 8.69 10.84 -0.58
C HIS A 23 9.60 11.25 -1.74
N ARG A 24 9.57 10.46 -2.82
CA ARG A 24 9.83 10.92 -4.18
C ARG A 24 8.56 11.59 -4.70
N GLU A 25 8.65 12.57 -5.60
CA GLU A 25 7.47 13.27 -6.17
C GLU A 25 6.54 12.36 -7.01
N ASP A 26 6.93 11.10 -7.19
CA ASP A 26 6.22 9.99 -7.82
C ASP A 26 5.93 8.82 -6.83
N GLU A 27 6.07 9.02 -5.51
CA GLU A 27 5.80 7.95 -4.54
C GLU A 27 4.31 7.70 -4.39
N ALA A 28 3.94 6.43 -4.51
CA ALA A 28 2.58 5.97 -4.36
C ALA A 28 2.19 6.02 -2.87
N THR A 29 1.37 7.00 -2.49
CA THR A 29 0.85 7.13 -1.13
C THR A 29 -0.34 6.17 -0.94
N ALA A 30 -0.65 5.76 0.29
CA ALA A 30 -1.91 5.09 0.59
C ALA A 30 -3.09 5.85 -0.04
N LEU A 31 -4.03 5.12 -0.66
CA LEU A 31 -5.15 5.62 -1.46
C LEU A 31 -4.79 6.24 -2.82
N SER A 32 -3.59 6.02 -3.34
CA SER A 32 -3.25 6.39 -4.72
C SER A 32 -3.87 5.40 -5.72
N ALA A 33 -4.52 5.94 -6.74
CA ALA A 33 -4.97 5.16 -7.89
C ALA A 33 -3.76 4.78 -8.77
N LEU A 34 -3.73 3.55 -9.25
CA LEU A 34 -2.66 3.02 -10.08
C LEU A 34 -3.20 2.07 -11.15
N ALA A 35 -2.40 1.79 -12.17
CA ALA A 35 -2.71 0.80 -13.20
C ALA A 35 -1.66 -0.32 -13.25
N LEU A 36 -2.11 -1.55 -13.49
CA LEU A 36 -1.21 -2.68 -13.73
C LEU A 36 -0.46 -2.54 -15.05
N LEU A 37 0.83 -2.83 -15.03
CA LEU A 37 1.72 -2.86 -16.19
C LEU A 37 1.90 -4.27 -16.78
N ARG A 38 1.42 -5.31 -16.11
CA ARG A 38 1.44 -6.70 -16.60
C ARG A 38 0.22 -7.46 -16.10
N ASP A 39 -0.07 -8.57 -16.75
CA ASP A 39 -1.12 -9.49 -16.30
C ASP A 39 -0.69 -10.18 -14.99
N LEU A 40 -1.65 -10.44 -14.11
CA LEU A 40 -1.52 -11.29 -12.93
C LEU A 40 -2.64 -12.35 -12.99
N PRO A 41 -2.51 -13.36 -13.88
CA PRO A 41 -3.59 -14.29 -14.19
C PRO A 41 -4.03 -15.13 -12.98
N GLU A 42 -3.13 -15.37 -12.02
CA GLU A 42 -3.43 -16.02 -10.74
C GLU A 42 -4.48 -15.29 -9.90
N HIS A 43 -4.69 -14.00 -10.18
CA HIS A 43 -5.65 -13.13 -9.51
C HIS A 43 -6.79 -12.70 -10.44
N GLY A 44 -6.84 -13.24 -11.67
CA GLY A 44 -7.81 -12.81 -12.69
C GLY A 44 -7.60 -11.36 -13.14
N LEU A 45 -6.39 -10.82 -12.94
CA LEU A 45 -6.07 -9.43 -13.26
C LEU A 45 -5.30 -9.34 -14.58
N VAL A 46 -5.59 -8.30 -15.35
CA VAL A 46 -4.98 -8.00 -16.64
C VAL A 46 -4.32 -6.63 -16.64
N ARG A 47 -3.29 -6.47 -17.48
CA ARG A 47 -2.62 -5.19 -17.69
C ARG A 47 -3.64 -4.09 -17.98
N GLY A 48 -3.44 -2.94 -17.35
CA GLY A 48 -4.28 -1.74 -17.49
C GLY A 48 -5.41 -1.64 -16.48
N GLN A 49 -5.71 -2.70 -15.71
CA GLN A 49 -6.69 -2.59 -14.62
C GLN A 49 -6.23 -1.62 -13.55
N VAL A 50 -7.22 -0.88 -13.03
CA VAL A 50 -7.03 0.16 -12.03
C VAL A 50 -7.22 -0.42 -10.64
N GLY A 51 -6.28 -0.11 -9.75
CA GLY A 51 -6.32 -0.47 -8.33
C GLY A 51 -5.99 0.71 -7.43
N THR A 52 -6.16 0.52 -6.14
CA THR A 52 -5.88 1.49 -5.09
C THR A 52 -4.91 0.90 -4.07
N ILE A 53 -3.87 1.65 -3.71
CA ILE A 53 -2.95 1.22 -2.64
C ILE A 53 -3.66 1.27 -1.29
N LEU A 54 -3.63 0.16 -0.56
CA LEU A 54 -4.02 0.12 0.85
C LEU A 54 -2.84 0.48 1.75
N GLU A 55 -1.72 -0.23 1.59
CA GLU A 55 -0.50 -0.03 2.40
C GLU A 55 0.76 -0.49 1.66
N ALA A 56 1.92 0.03 2.06
CA ALA A 56 3.21 -0.53 1.66
C ALA A 56 3.51 -1.77 2.52
N LEU A 57 3.88 -2.88 1.88
CA LEU A 57 4.27 -4.11 2.58
C LEU A 57 5.77 -4.17 2.84
N ASP A 58 6.56 -3.68 1.88
CA ASP A 58 8.01 -3.55 1.96
C ASP A 58 8.51 -2.43 1.02
N GLU A 59 9.82 -2.37 0.80
CA GLU A 59 10.50 -1.34 -0.01
C GLU A 59 10.18 -1.40 -1.51
N ALA A 60 9.57 -2.49 -2.00
CA ALA A 60 9.30 -2.70 -3.42
C ALA A 60 7.92 -3.32 -3.69
N THR A 61 7.07 -3.43 -2.67
CA THR A 61 5.78 -4.12 -2.74
C THR A 61 4.72 -3.36 -1.96
N ALA A 62 3.57 -3.15 -2.59
CA ALA A 62 2.38 -2.57 -1.98
C ALA A 62 1.21 -3.56 -2.00
N LEU A 63 0.34 -3.47 -1.00
CA LEU A 63 -0.95 -4.14 -1.01
C LEU A 63 -1.94 -3.29 -1.79
N VAL A 64 -2.53 -3.87 -2.84
CA VAL A 64 -3.42 -3.16 -3.77
C VAL A 64 -4.79 -3.80 -3.77
N GLU A 65 -5.83 -2.98 -3.60
CA GLU A 65 -7.23 -3.36 -3.81
C GLU A 65 -7.65 -3.07 -5.25
N PHE A 66 -8.33 -4.03 -5.86
CA PHE A 66 -9.04 -3.87 -7.13
C PHE A 66 -10.53 -4.04 -6.90
N SER A 67 -11.30 -3.05 -7.37
CA SER A 67 -12.74 -2.96 -7.14
C SER A 67 -13.50 -2.94 -8.45
N ASP A 68 -14.70 -3.51 -8.45
CA ASP A 68 -15.61 -3.51 -9.60
C ASP A 68 -16.22 -2.12 -9.81
N ASP A 69 -17.05 -1.98 -10.85
CA ASP A 69 -17.73 -0.71 -11.18
C ASP A 69 -18.73 -0.26 -10.09
N GLU A 70 -19.10 -1.13 -9.15
CA GLU A 70 -19.93 -0.81 -7.98
C GLU A 70 -19.09 -0.44 -6.75
N GLY A 71 -17.75 -0.43 -6.88
CA GLY A 71 -16.82 -0.12 -5.79
C GLY A 71 -16.61 -1.28 -4.81
N ARG A 72 -16.98 -2.52 -5.18
CA ARG A 72 -16.74 -3.71 -4.36
C ARG A 72 -15.37 -4.31 -4.70
N ALA A 73 -14.54 -4.49 -3.68
CA ALA A 73 -13.28 -5.19 -3.82
C ALA A 73 -13.52 -6.64 -4.30
N TYR A 74 -12.88 -7.00 -5.41
CA TYR A 74 -12.86 -8.38 -5.93
C TYR A 74 -11.47 -9.02 -5.84
N ALA A 75 -10.40 -8.22 -5.69
CA ALA A 75 -9.06 -8.71 -5.42
C ALA A 75 -8.32 -7.76 -4.47
N VAL A 76 -7.55 -8.32 -3.55
CA VAL A 76 -6.59 -7.59 -2.70
C VAL A 76 -5.29 -8.35 -2.76
N VAL A 77 -4.28 -7.79 -3.43
CA VAL A 77 -3.09 -8.54 -3.86
C VAL A 77 -1.80 -7.76 -3.62
N PRO A 78 -0.73 -8.42 -3.15
CA PRO A 78 0.61 -7.83 -3.14
C PRO A 78 1.08 -7.58 -4.58
N CYS A 79 1.40 -6.33 -4.89
CA CYS A 79 1.93 -5.92 -6.18
C CYS A 79 3.32 -5.35 -6.02
N ARG A 80 4.25 -5.78 -6.86
CA ARG A 80 5.57 -5.14 -6.97
C ARG A 80 5.41 -3.76 -7.59
N ASP A 81 6.17 -2.79 -7.11
CA ASP A 81 6.15 -1.42 -7.64
C ASP A 81 6.50 -1.36 -9.14
N ASP A 82 7.37 -2.27 -9.59
CA ASP A 82 7.72 -2.43 -11.02
C ASP A 82 6.56 -2.89 -11.92
N ALA A 83 5.44 -3.32 -11.33
CA ALA A 83 4.23 -3.71 -12.01
C ALA A 83 3.16 -2.61 -12.02
N LEU A 84 3.44 -1.44 -11.43
CA LEU A 84 2.44 -0.43 -11.13
C LEU A 84 2.78 0.91 -11.80
N LEU A 85 1.75 1.60 -12.28
CA LEU A 85 1.82 2.98 -12.74
C LEU A 85 0.89 3.83 -11.90
N VAL A 86 1.42 4.73 -11.08
CA VAL A 86 0.61 5.70 -10.33
C VAL A 86 -0.10 6.64 -11.31
N LEU A 87 -1.43 6.74 -11.19
CA LEU A 87 -2.25 7.55 -12.09
C LEU A 87 -2.41 8.97 -11.53
N ARG A 88 -2.25 9.96 -12.40
CA ARG A 88 -2.52 11.37 -12.10
C ARG A 88 -3.87 11.75 -12.68
N THR A 89 -4.82 12.10 -11.82
CA THR A 89 -6.18 12.50 -12.23
C THR A 89 -6.31 13.98 -12.56
N VAL A 90 -5.33 14.77 -12.15
CA VAL A 90 -5.21 16.19 -12.49
C VAL A 90 -4.23 16.37 -13.65
N PRO A 91 -4.62 17.07 -14.72
CA PRO A 91 -3.70 17.44 -15.79
C PRO A 91 -2.55 18.30 -15.24
N ARG A 92 -1.31 17.95 -15.61
CA ARG A 92 -0.16 18.84 -15.42
C ARG A 92 0.21 19.43 -16.78
N ALA A 93 0.21 20.75 -16.89
CA ALA A 93 0.75 21.42 -18.08
C ALA A 93 2.23 21.02 -18.26
N ALA A 94 2.63 20.83 -19.51
CA ALA A 94 3.99 20.46 -19.91
C ALA A 94 4.98 21.61 -19.74
#